data_AF-G9P222-F1
#
_entry.id   AF-G9P222-F1
#
_cell.length_a   1.000
_cell.length_b   1.000
_cell.length_c   1.000
_cell.angle_alpha   90.00
_cell.angle_beta   90.00
_cell.angle_gamma   90.00
#
_symmetry.space_group_name_H-M   'P 1'
#
loop_
_entity.id
_entity.type
_entity.pdbx_description
1 polymer ?
#
loop_
_entity_poly.entity_id
_entity_poly.type
_entity_poly.pdbx_seq_one_letter_code
_entity_poly.pdbx_strand_id
1 'polypeptide(L)'
;MPEAQEPGAALISNRKRNHEFTAVQRAAICAQISEGKSYRVVAVEFNTSSSTVFNMFKRWKKNQTHESKPRKGRPKKSKPTPIETPTETKIQLLPDNSSVYVGKTVGGDL
;
A
#
# COMPACT_ATOMS: atom_id res chain seq x y z
N MET A 1 26.34 -21.29 2.69
CA MET A 1 26.78 -20.50 1.52
C MET A 1 25.79 -20.74 0.39
N PRO A 2 24.87 -19.82 0.06
CA PRO A 2 24.05 -19.98 -1.13
C PRO A 2 24.82 -19.52 -2.37
N GLU A 3 24.84 -20.43 -3.33
CA GLU A 3 25.47 -20.41 -4.63
C GLU A 3 24.94 -19.26 -5.50
N ALA A 4 25.84 -18.52 -6.14
CA ALA A 4 25.52 -17.36 -6.97
C ALA A 4 24.74 -17.81 -8.23
N GLN A 5 23.45 -17.49 -8.27
CA GLN A 5 22.66 -17.57 -9.50
C GLN A 5 23.13 -16.47 -10.44
N GLU A 6 23.79 -16.85 -11.54
CA GLU A 6 24.15 -15.98 -12.65
C GLU A 6 22.92 -15.14 -13.10
N PRO A 7 22.90 -13.81 -12.85
CA PRO A 7 21.67 -13.01 -12.92
C PRO A 7 21.21 -12.71 -14.35
N GLY A 8 22.05 -12.98 -15.36
CA GLY A 8 21.81 -12.56 -16.74
C GLY A 8 20.78 -13.42 -17.49
N ALA A 9 20.88 -14.74 -17.39
CA ALA A 9 20.13 -15.65 -18.27
C ALA A 9 18.67 -15.90 -17.84
N ALA A 10 18.40 -15.87 -16.53
CA ALA A 10 17.07 -16.17 -15.99
C ALA A 10 16.01 -15.09 -16.33
N LEU A 11 16.45 -13.87 -16.68
CA LEU A 11 15.56 -12.75 -16.98
C LEU A 11 14.87 -12.86 -18.36
N ILE A 12 15.41 -13.67 -19.26
CA ILE A 12 15.24 -13.44 -20.70
C ILE A 12 14.19 -14.36 -21.34
N SER A 13 13.96 -15.59 -20.83
CA SER A 13 13.31 -16.63 -21.64
C SER A 13 12.09 -17.36 -21.05
N ASN A 14 11.94 -17.46 -19.72
CA ASN A 14 10.89 -18.30 -19.11
C ASN A 14 9.49 -17.62 -19.00
N ARG A 15 8.97 -17.08 -20.11
CA ARG A 15 7.65 -16.43 -20.11
C ARG A 15 6.51 -17.43 -20.31
N LYS A 16 5.68 -17.64 -19.29
CA LYS A 16 4.39 -18.34 -19.42
C LYS A 16 3.32 -17.43 -20.05
N ARG A 17 2.39 -18.01 -20.81
CA ARG A 17 1.22 -17.29 -21.36
C ARG A 17 0.45 -16.59 -20.23
N ASN A 18 0.02 -15.34 -20.46
CA ASN A 18 -0.70 -14.47 -19.53
C ASN A 18 0.03 -14.07 -18.24
N HIS A 19 1.33 -14.36 -18.12
CA HIS A 19 2.12 -13.94 -16.97
C HIS A 19 2.58 -12.48 -17.11
N GLU A 20 2.54 -11.73 -16.01
CA GLU A 20 3.06 -10.37 -15.97
C GLU A 20 4.59 -10.39 -15.88
N PHE A 21 5.24 -9.34 -16.39
CA PHE A 21 6.68 -9.16 -16.21
C PHE A 21 6.99 -8.87 -14.73
N THR A 22 8.05 -9.49 -14.22
CA THR A 22 8.58 -9.15 -12.90
C THR A 22 9.11 -7.71 -12.91
N ALA A 23 9.16 -7.05 -11.74
CA ALA A 23 9.68 -5.70 -11.64
C ALA A 23 11.13 -5.59 -12.18
N VAL A 24 11.95 -6.61 -11.93
CA VAL A 24 13.33 -6.72 -12.41
C VAL A 24 13.39 -6.78 -13.94
N GLN A 25 12.59 -7.63 -14.58
CA GLN A 25 12.51 -7.68 -16.04
C GLN A 25 12.02 -6.35 -16.63
N ARG A 26 11.06 -5.69 -15.99
CA ARG A 26 10.58 -4.37 -16.41
C ARG A 26 11.66 -3.30 -16.32
N ALA A 27 12.48 -3.33 -15.27
CA ALA A 27 13.62 -2.43 -15.11
C ALA A 27 14.67 -2.68 -16.19
N ALA A 28 15.05 -3.94 -16.45
CA ALA A 28 16.02 -4.30 -17.49
C ALA A 28 15.57 -3.85 -18.89
N ILE A 29 14.29 -4.08 -19.24
CA ILE A 29 13.71 -3.63 -20.51
C ILE A 29 13.78 -2.10 -20.62
N CYS A 30 13.44 -1.37 -19.56
CA CYS A 30 13.47 0.10 -19.60
C CYS A 30 14.91 0.62 -19.73
N ALA A 31 15.87 0.04 -18.99
CA ALA A 31 17.28 0.40 -19.03
C ALA A 31 17.85 0.32 -20.45
N GLN A 32 17.62 -0.81 -21.12
CA GLN A 32 18.07 -1.03 -22.50
C GLN A 32 17.48 -0.04 -23.51
N ILE A 33 16.23 0.38 -23.33
CA ILE A 33 15.60 1.38 -24.19
C ILE A 33 16.19 2.77 -23.92
N SER A 34 16.46 3.11 -22.65
CA SER A 34 17.14 4.37 -22.30
C SER A 34 18.59 4.43 -22.77
N GLU A 35 19.26 3.29 -22.93
CA GLU A 35 20.56 3.17 -23.61
C GLU A 35 20.47 3.38 -25.13
N GLY A 36 19.26 3.47 -25.69
CA GLY A 36 19.03 3.75 -27.12
C GLY A 36 18.80 2.51 -27.98
N LYS A 37 18.68 1.31 -27.38
CA LYS A 37 18.30 0.12 -28.16
C LYS A 37 16.89 0.28 -28.73
N SER A 38 16.68 -0.22 -29.96
CA SER A 38 15.36 -0.19 -30.58
C SER A 38 14.39 -1.15 -29.88
N TYR A 39 13.10 -0.79 -29.84
CA TYR A 39 12.05 -1.63 -29.26
C TYR A 39 11.99 -3.05 -29.87
N ARG A 40 12.35 -3.20 -31.15
CA ARG A 40 12.36 -4.50 -31.84
C ARG A 40 13.48 -5.40 -31.31
N VAL A 41 14.69 -4.86 -31.12
CA VAL A 41 15.83 -5.61 -30.59
C VAL A 41 15.52 -6.10 -29.18
N VAL A 42 15.07 -5.19 -28.31
CA VAL A 42 14.68 -5.53 -26.94
C VAL A 42 13.53 -6.56 -26.91
N ALA A 43 12.58 -6.48 -27.83
CA ALA A 43 11.50 -7.45 -27.92
C ALA A 43 11.98 -8.86 -28.26
N VAL A 44 12.96 -9.00 -29.16
CA VAL A 44 13.59 -10.29 -29.51
C VAL A 44 14.37 -10.82 -28.32
N GLU A 45 15.16 -9.96 -27.65
CA GLU A 45 15.90 -10.34 -26.44
C GLU A 45 14.94 -10.93 -25.40
N PHE A 46 13.85 -10.24 -25.04
CA PHE A 46 12.92 -10.67 -23.99
C PHE A 46 11.77 -11.58 -24.48
N ASN A 47 11.87 -12.16 -25.68
CA ASN A 47 10.86 -13.03 -26.30
C ASN A 47 9.41 -12.50 -26.15
N THR A 48 9.20 -11.25 -26.56
CA THR A 48 7.92 -10.55 -26.41
C THR A 48 7.57 -9.73 -27.65
N SER A 49 6.39 -9.11 -27.67
CA SER A 49 6.01 -8.24 -28.77
C SER A 49 6.59 -6.83 -28.59
N SER A 50 6.97 -6.18 -29.69
CA SER A 50 7.43 -4.78 -29.68
C SER A 50 6.39 -3.83 -29.07
N SER A 51 5.10 -4.08 -29.31
CA SER A 51 3.99 -3.33 -28.70
C SER A 51 3.96 -3.47 -27.18
N THR A 52 4.31 -4.64 -26.63
CA THR A 52 4.41 -4.86 -25.19
C THR A 52 5.55 -4.02 -24.60
N VAL A 53 6.72 -4.05 -25.23
CA VAL A 53 7.90 -3.26 -24.83
C VAL A 53 7.58 -1.76 -24.88
N PHE A 54 6.99 -1.29 -25.97
CA PHE A 54 6.57 0.10 -26.13
C PHE A 54 5.59 0.54 -25.02
N ASN A 55 4.56 -0.27 -24.74
CA ASN A 55 3.59 0.03 -23.70
C ASN A 55 4.22 0.04 -22.29
N MET A 56 5.19 -0.84 -22.04
CA MET A 56 5.94 -0.83 -20.79
C MET A 56 6.74 0.46 -20.64
N PHE A 57 7.52 0.84 -21.65
CA PHE A 57 8.31 2.07 -21.61
C PHE A 57 7.43 3.32 -21.49
N LYS A 58 6.31 3.37 -22.22
CA LYS A 58 5.30 4.44 -22.11
C LYS A 58 4.74 4.57 -20.69
N ARG A 59 4.44 3.43 -20.03
CA ARG A 59 3.94 3.41 -18.64
C ARG A 59 5.01 3.86 -17.65
N TRP A 60 6.25 3.42 -17.84
CA TRP A 60 7.38 3.83 -17.03
C TRP A 60 7.61 5.33 -17.15
N LYS A 61 7.64 5.90 -18.37
CA LYS A 61 7.79 7.34 -18.59
C LYS A 61 6.73 8.16 -17.85
N LYS A 62 5.49 7.66 -17.77
CA LYS A 62 4.37 8.33 -17.09
C LYS A 62 4.41 8.19 -15.57
N ASN A 63 4.67 6.99 -15.05
CA ASN A 63 4.48 6.67 -13.64
C ASN A 63 5.80 6.62 -12.85
N GLN A 64 6.93 6.47 -13.52
CA GLN A 64 8.26 6.25 -12.94
C GLN A 64 8.31 5.05 -11.97
N THR A 65 7.46 4.04 -12.20
CA THR A 65 7.43 2.81 -11.40
C THR A 65 7.48 1.57 -12.27
N HIS A 66 8.13 0.52 -11.78
CA HIS A 66 8.17 -0.82 -12.38
C HIS A 66 7.16 -1.80 -11.75
N GLU A 67 6.36 -1.31 -10.78
CA GLU A 67 5.34 -2.10 -10.11
C GLU A 67 4.04 -2.19 -10.90
N SER A 68 3.36 -3.33 -10.78
CA SER A 68 2.04 -3.51 -11.39
C SER A 68 0.99 -2.77 -10.58
N LYS A 69 0.21 -1.90 -11.23
CA LYS A 69 -0.86 -1.17 -10.56
C LYS A 69 -2.07 -2.09 -10.34
N PRO A 70 -2.75 -2.00 -9.18
CA PRO A 70 -4.00 -2.70 -8.96
C PRO A 70 -5.01 -2.38 -10.08
N ARG A 71 -5.72 -3.41 -10.56
CA ARG A 71 -6.77 -3.21 -11.55
C ARG A 71 -7.94 -2.50 -10.88
N LYS A 72 -8.47 -1.45 -11.53
CA LYS A 72 -9.70 -0.82 -11.08
C LYS A 72 -10.83 -1.85 -11.20
N GLY A 73 -11.36 -2.29 -10.06
CA GLY A 73 -12.51 -3.18 -9.98
C GLY A 73 -13.82 -2.40 -9.88
N ARG A 74 -14.94 -3.13 -9.95
CA ARG A 74 -16.26 -2.60 -9.60
C ARG A 74 -16.32 -2.34 -8.08
N PRO A 75 -16.76 -1.17 -7.60
CA PRO A 75 -16.98 -0.93 -6.19
C PRO A 75 -17.93 -1.99 -5.60
N LYS A 76 -17.62 -2.49 -4.39
CA LYS A 76 -18.53 -3.38 -3.66
C LYS A 76 -19.69 -2.55 -3.10
N LYS A 77 -20.90 -3.14 -3.05
CA LYS A 77 -22.03 -2.52 -2.35
C LYS A 77 -21.63 -2.28 -0.89
N SER A 78 -21.77 -1.04 -0.42
CA SER A 78 -21.62 -0.74 1.00
C SER A 78 -22.71 -1.48 1.78
N LYS A 79 -22.34 -2.05 2.93
CA LYS A 79 -23.32 -2.44 3.95
C LYS A 79 -23.66 -1.17 4.76
N PRO A 80 -24.93 -0.91 5.10
CA PRO A 80 -25.25 0.18 6.01
C PRO A 80 -24.59 -0.07 7.36
N THR A 81 -23.90 0.94 7.90
CA THR A 81 -23.31 0.93 9.24
C THR A 81 -24.42 1.06 10.28
N PRO A 82 -24.40 0.30 11.40
CA PRO A 82 -25.28 0.58 12.53
C PRO A 82 -24.99 1.98 13.04
N ILE A 83 -25.98 2.87 12.98
CA ILE A 83 -25.93 4.15 13.67
C ILE A 83 -26.12 3.81 15.14
N GLU A 84 -25.06 3.91 15.95
CA GLU A 84 -25.19 3.84 17.41
C GLU A 84 -26.02 5.05 17.84
N THR A 85 -27.33 4.85 18.04
CA THR A 85 -28.16 5.80 18.78
C THR A 85 -27.69 5.77 20.23
N PRO A 86 -27.31 6.90 20.85
CA PRO A 86 -26.90 6.90 22.25
C PRO A 86 -28.11 6.53 23.11
N THR A 87 -28.11 5.31 23.64
CA THR A 87 -29.06 4.88 24.66
C THR A 87 -28.73 5.59 25.96
N GLU A 88 -29.60 6.55 26.32
CA GLU A 88 -29.91 7.10 27.64
C GLU A 88 -28.98 6.69 28.80
N THR A 89 -28.00 7.54 29.10
CA THR A 89 -27.16 7.42 30.30
C THR A 89 -27.97 7.87 31.53
N LYS A 90 -28.48 6.90 32.30
CA LYS A 90 -29.13 7.14 33.61
C LYS A 90 -28.11 7.74 34.60
N ILE A 91 -28.23 9.04 34.89
CA ILE A 91 -27.47 9.73 35.94
C ILE A 91 -27.92 9.14 37.29
N GLN A 92 -27.02 8.48 38.01
CA GLN A 92 -27.26 8.07 39.40
C GLN A 92 -26.93 9.25 40.32
N LEU A 93 -27.94 9.84 40.95
CA LEU A 93 -27.78 10.74 42.10
C LEU A 93 -27.13 9.94 43.25
N LEU A 94 -26.00 10.42 43.76
CA LEU A 94 -25.47 9.97 45.05
C LEU A 94 -26.23 10.69 46.17
N PRO A 95 -26.69 9.99 47.23
CA PRO A 95 -27.43 10.61 48.30
C PRO A 95 -26.53 11.43 49.23
N ASP A 96 -27.09 12.56 49.67
CA ASP A 96 -26.59 13.47 50.68
C ASP A 96 -26.27 12.74 51.99
N ASN A 97 -24.99 12.51 52.27
CA ASN A 97 -24.55 12.10 53.59
C ASN A 97 -24.06 13.32 54.37
N SER A 98 -25.06 14.04 54.86
CA SER A 98 -24.95 14.84 56.08
C SER A 98 -24.36 14.00 57.23
N SER A 99 -23.31 14.51 57.86
CA SER A 99 -22.94 14.14 59.22
C SER A 99 -22.34 15.35 59.92
N VAL A 100 -22.73 15.51 61.17
CA VAL A 100 -22.98 16.77 61.88
C VAL A 100 -21.96 16.94 63.02
N TYR A 101 -21.32 18.12 63.11
CA TYR A 101 -20.65 18.80 64.26
C TYR A 101 -19.65 17.99 65.15
N VAL A 102 -18.61 18.56 65.78
CA VAL A 102 -18.53 19.64 66.79
C VAL A 102 -17.04 19.99 67.00
N GLY A 103 -16.66 21.25 67.24
CA GLY A 103 -15.41 21.57 67.97
C GLY A 103 -14.76 22.92 67.70
N LYS A 104 -15.12 23.92 68.52
CA LYS A 104 -14.56 25.28 68.59
C LYS A 104 -13.25 25.28 69.40
N THR A 105 -12.21 26.02 68.97
CA THR A 105 -11.31 26.77 69.87
C THR A 105 -10.72 27.99 69.16
N VAL A 106 -10.75 29.11 69.88
CA VAL A 106 -10.25 30.46 69.57
C VAL A 106 -8.81 30.64 70.05
N GLY A 107 -8.06 31.56 69.42
CA GLY A 107 -6.72 32.05 69.82
C GLY A 107 -5.82 32.11 68.59
N GLY A 108 -5.15 33.21 68.21
CA GLY A 108 -4.66 34.36 68.96
C GLY A 108 -3.19 34.54 68.58
N ASP A 109 -2.85 35.73 68.07
CA ASP A 109 -1.51 36.35 67.92
C ASP A 109 -0.51 35.79 66.89
N LEU A 110 -0.21 36.62 65.87
CA LEU A 110 1.07 37.33 65.69
C LEU A 110 0.96 38.40 64.59
#